data_AF-A0AB34JKL8-F1
#
_entry.id   AF-A0AB34JKL8-F1
#
_cell.length_a   1.000
_cell.length_b   1.000
_cell.length_c   1.000
_cell.angle_alpha   90.00
_cell.angle_beta   90.00
_cell.angle_gamma   90.00
#
_symmetry.space_group_name_H-M   'P 1'
#
loop_
_entity.id
_entity.type
_entity.pdbx_description
1 polymer ?
#
loop_
_entity_poly.entity_id
_entity_poly.type
_entity_poly.pdbx_seq_one_letter_code
_entity_poly.pdbx_strand_id
1 'polypeptide(L)'
;MASAPLASSSAAPTAFEDAAALGTTKELETTMGESLSLIDRFYAGGNRAHAEALSLLVVVLDSVVQRMRQGYATRKAAAAAIEAECASIDAQVAALRKLQAPLADELAEKRSASARLEKAIQNGNEVIGGSVAAAREALAKAQLAQRSVNSSFAAGMKLNSNGFDGKGRPLPGREVNLRKNPNGPAARKPGDMLRDVQPK
;
A
#
# COMPACT_ATOMS: atom_id res chain seq x y z
N MET A 1 -7.58 12.11 -3.16
CA MET A 1 -7.20 11.56 -1.84
C MET A 1 -6.55 12.70 -1.07
N ALA A 2 -7.26 13.22 -0.07
CA ALA A 2 -6.88 14.42 0.66
C ALA A 2 -5.89 14.08 1.78
N SER A 3 -4.77 14.81 1.80
CA SER A 3 -3.72 14.74 2.81
C SER A 3 -4.25 15.18 4.17
N ALA A 4 -4.11 14.32 5.18
CA ALA A 4 -4.35 14.66 6.57
C ALA A 4 -3.22 15.57 7.10
N PRO A 5 -3.50 16.63 7.86
CA PRO A 5 -2.46 17.42 8.50
C PRO A 5 -1.96 16.68 9.75
N LEU A 6 -0.64 16.43 9.78
CA LEU A 6 0.09 16.00 10.97
C LEU A 6 0.00 17.10 12.03
N ALA A 7 -0.72 16.82 13.10
CA ALA A 7 -0.75 17.64 14.30
C ALA A 7 0.67 17.71 14.88
N SER A 8 1.26 18.91 14.87
CA SER A 8 2.46 19.21 15.64
C SER A 8 2.09 19.26 17.12
N SER A 9 2.25 18.16 17.86
CA SER A 9 2.19 18.19 19.32
C SER A 9 3.53 18.69 19.88
N SER A 10 3.75 20.00 19.84
CA SER A 10 4.84 20.66 20.56
C SER A 10 4.25 21.50 21.70
N ALA A 11 3.65 20.83 22.69
CA ALA A 11 3.16 21.49 23.89
C ALA A 11 3.34 20.55 25.09
N ALA A 12 4.57 20.43 25.56
CA ALA A 12 4.87 20.07 26.95
C ALA A 12 6.28 20.54 27.33
N PRO A 13 6.44 21.81 27.69
CA PRO A 13 7.11 22.19 28.93
C PRO A 13 6.00 22.72 29.85
N THR A 14 5.89 22.39 31.13
CA THR A 14 6.56 23.13 32.22
C THR A 14 5.96 22.64 33.54
N ALA A 15 6.47 21.54 34.09
CA ALA A 15 6.10 21.14 35.46
C ALA A 15 7.32 20.70 36.28
N PHE A 16 8.32 20.12 35.62
CA PHE A 16 9.55 19.69 36.27
C PHE A 16 10.63 20.79 36.31
N GLU A 17 10.74 21.61 35.26
CA GLU A 17 11.70 22.73 35.22
C GLU A 17 11.30 23.88 36.17
N ASP A 18 10.01 24.13 36.35
CA ASP A 18 9.53 25.17 37.27
C ASP A 18 9.76 24.79 38.75
N ALA A 19 9.66 23.51 39.11
CA ALA A 19 9.86 23.09 40.50
C ALA A 19 11.34 23.18 40.94
N ALA A 20 12.29 22.85 40.04
CA ALA A 20 13.71 22.95 40.32
C ALA A 20 14.20 24.41 40.33
N ALA A 21 13.63 25.27 39.49
CA ALA A 21 13.90 26.70 39.48
C ALA A 21 13.31 27.41 40.71
N LEU A 22 12.07 27.09 41.12
CA LEU A 22 11.43 27.72 42.29
C LEU A 22 12.04 27.34 43.64
N GLY A 23 12.59 26.13 43.79
CA GLY A 23 13.27 25.73 45.02
C GLY A 23 14.60 26.47 45.23
N THR A 24 15.37 26.60 44.15
CA THR A 24 16.69 27.25 44.21
C THR A 24 16.61 28.77 44.32
N THR A 25 15.62 29.41 43.70
CA THR A 25 15.44 30.88 43.82
C THR A 25 14.87 31.28 45.17
N LYS A 26 13.90 30.53 45.73
CA LYS A 26 13.35 30.84 47.06
C LYS A 26 14.36 30.64 48.18
N GLU A 27 15.21 29.61 48.10
CA GLU A 27 16.30 29.40 49.07
C GLU A 27 17.40 30.47 48.94
N LEU A 28 17.66 30.96 47.73
CA LEU A 28 18.53 32.12 47.51
C LEU A 28 17.89 33.42 48.05
N GLU A 29 16.59 33.62 47.87
CA GLU A 29 15.88 34.81 48.37
C GLU A 29 15.79 34.85 49.89
N THR A 30 15.56 33.71 50.56
CA THR A 30 15.54 33.65 52.04
C THR A 30 16.94 33.86 52.63
N THR A 31 17.97 33.25 52.04
CA THR A 31 19.36 33.48 52.47
C THR A 31 19.85 34.90 52.19
N MET A 32 19.43 35.51 51.08
CA MET A 32 19.71 36.92 50.80
C MET A 32 18.95 37.86 51.74
N GLY A 33 17.67 37.61 52.03
CA GLY A 33 16.88 38.41 52.98
C GLY A 33 17.43 38.39 54.40
N GLU A 34 17.89 37.23 54.88
CA GLU A 34 18.57 37.11 56.18
C GLU A 34 19.93 37.85 56.19
N SER A 35 20.69 37.78 55.09
CA SER A 35 21.97 38.48 54.96
C SER A 35 21.82 40.00 54.88
N LEU A 36 20.78 40.50 54.19
CA LEU A 36 20.42 41.92 54.12
C LEU A 36 20.01 42.44 55.50
N SER A 37 19.26 41.65 56.29
CA SER A 37 18.88 42.04 57.65
C SER A 37 20.08 42.22 58.60
N LEU A 38 21.17 41.49 58.34
CA LEU A 38 22.41 41.53 59.11
C LEU A 38 23.31 42.70 58.69
N ILE A 39 23.35 43.00 57.39
CA ILE A 39 24.04 44.17 56.83
C ILE A 39 23.34 45.46 57.26
N ASP A 40 22.01 45.51 57.26
CA ASP A 40 21.23 46.67 57.74
C ASP A 40 21.43 46.91 59.24
N ARG A 41 21.53 45.84 60.05
CA ARG A 41 21.94 45.93 61.47
C ARG A 41 23.36 46.47 61.64
N PHE A 42 24.25 46.23 60.67
CA PHE A 42 25.62 46.75 60.63
C PHE A 42 25.65 48.26 60.32
N TYR A 43 24.83 48.72 59.37
CA TYR A 43 24.74 50.13 59.00
C TYR A 43 23.97 50.99 60.01
N ALA A 44 22.98 50.43 60.70
CA ALA A 44 22.23 51.12 61.77
C ALA A 44 23.10 51.50 62.99
N GLY A 45 24.29 50.89 63.13
CA GLY A 45 25.23 51.12 64.24
C GLY A 45 26.37 52.10 63.97
N GLY A 46 26.43 52.73 62.77
CA GLY A 46 27.36 53.80 62.38
C GLY A 46 28.81 53.71 62.89
N ASN A 47 29.75 53.19 62.09
CA ASN A 47 31.22 53.20 62.29
C ASN A 47 31.79 52.83 63.69
N ARG A 48 30.96 52.35 64.63
CA ARG A 48 31.33 51.87 65.97
C ARG A 48 31.06 50.38 66.17
N ALA A 49 30.80 49.64 65.09
CA ALA A 49 30.76 48.19 65.15
C ALA A 49 32.20 47.70 65.43
N HIS A 50 32.46 47.30 66.68
CA HIS A 50 33.72 46.82 67.23
C HIS A 50 34.40 45.75 66.35
N ALA A 51 35.70 45.52 66.55
CA ALA A 51 36.49 44.48 65.87
C ALA A 51 35.80 43.09 65.84
N GLU A 52 34.97 42.81 66.84
CA GLU A 52 34.13 41.60 66.95
C GLU A 52 33.08 41.50 65.83
N ALA A 53 32.47 42.61 65.42
CA ALA A 53 31.50 42.63 64.33
C ALA A 53 32.16 42.37 62.96
N LEU A 54 33.37 42.89 62.74
CA LEU A 54 34.16 42.56 61.55
C LEU A 54 34.56 41.07 61.54
N SER A 55 34.90 40.51 62.70
CA SER A 55 35.20 39.07 62.80
C SER A 55 33.99 38.20 62.44
N LEU A 56 32.79 38.58 62.89
CA LEU A 56 31.54 37.91 62.50
C LEU A 56 31.28 38.03 60.99
N LEU A 57 31.50 39.20 60.41
CA LEU A 57 31.32 39.42 58.97
C LEU A 57 32.26 38.55 58.13
N VAL A 58 33.52 38.39 58.54
CA VAL A 58 34.48 37.48 57.88
C VAL A 58 34.01 36.03 57.95
N VAL A 59 33.52 35.56 59.10
CA VAL A 59 33.00 34.18 59.24
C VAL A 59 31.76 33.96 58.38
N VAL A 60 30.85 34.93 58.32
CA VAL A 60 29.65 34.85 57.47
C VAL A 60 30.05 34.82 55.99
N LEU A 61 30.96 35.70 55.55
CA LEU A 61 31.45 35.70 54.17
C LEU A 61 32.15 34.40 53.81
N ASP A 62 32.99 33.85 54.70
CA ASP A 62 33.65 32.56 54.45
C ASP A 62 32.61 31.43 54.34
N SER A 63 31.56 31.44 55.18
CA SER A 63 30.45 30.46 55.08
C SER A 63 29.68 30.58 53.76
N VAL A 64 29.49 31.78 53.23
CA VAL A 64 28.84 32.00 51.93
C VAL A 64 29.75 31.52 50.80
N VAL A 65 31.04 31.85 50.84
CA VAL A 65 32.02 31.39 49.85
C VAL A 65 32.12 29.87 49.85
N GLN A 66 32.11 29.21 51.01
CA GLN A 66 32.11 27.75 51.11
C GLN A 66 30.85 27.13 50.49
N ARG A 67 29.66 27.67 50.79
CA ARG A 67 28.40 27.21 50.19
C ARG A 67 28.39 27.40 48.67
N MET A 68 28.90 28.55 48.18
CA MET A 68 29.03 28.78 46.74
C MET A 68 29.99 27.77 46.10
N ARG A 69 31.14 27.50 46.71
CA ARG A 69 32.10 26.49 46.21
C ARG A 69 31.50 25.09 46.15
N GLN A 70 30.74 24.69 47.17
CA GLN A 70 30.01 23.42 47.17
C GLN A 70 28.96 23.39 46.06
N GLY A 71 28.20 24.48 45.87
CA GLY A 71 27.23 24.61 44.78
C GLY A 71 27.88 24.54 43.38
N TYR A 72 29.08 25.09 43.20
CA TYR A 72 29.83 24.94 41.95
C TYR A 72 30.31 23.51 41.74
N ALA A 73 30.78 22.83 42.80
CA ALA A 73 31.23 21.45 42.72
C ALA A 73 30.08 20.50 42.34
N THR A 74 28.89 20.67 42.94
CA THR A 74 27.71 19.86 42.61
C THR A 74 27.23 20.11 41.19
N ARG A 75 27.17 21.38 40.74
CA ARG A 75 26.80 21.72 39.35
C ARG A 75 27.80 21.17 38.34
N LYS A 76 29.10 21.22 38.64
CA LYS A 76 30.14 20.63 37.78
C LYS A 76 29.99 19.11 37.67
N ALA A 77 29.70 18.43 38.78
CA ALA A 77 29.45 16.99 38.77
C ALA A 77 28.19 16.64 37.97
N ALA A 78 27.11 17.42 38.12
CA ALA A 78 25.88 17.24 37.35
C ALA A 78 26.11 17.46 35.84
N ALA A 79 26.87 18.50 35.46
CA ALA A 79 27.22 18.74 34.06
C ALA A 79 28.00 17.57 33.47
N ALA A 80 28.98 17.03 34.20
CA ALA A 80 29.74 15.85 33.75
C ALA A 80 28.86 14.59 33.60
N ALA A 81 27.88 14.40 34.48
CA ALA A 81 26.93 13.29 34.36
C ALA A 81 26.06 13.44 33.11
N ILE A 82 25.55 14.65 32.84
CA ILE A 82 24.74 14.94 31.65
C ILE A 82 25.57 14.75 30.38
N GLU A 83 26.82 15.21 30.35
CA GLU A 83 27.72 15.01 29.20
C GLU A 83 27.95 13.51 28.92
N ALA A 84 28.11 12.70 29.97
CA ALA A 84 28.24 11.26 29.84
C ALA A 84 26.95 10.59 29.32
N GLU A 85 25.78 11.05 29.77
CA GLU A 85 24.48 10.59 29.24
C GLU A 85 24.31 10.95 27.77
N CYS A 86 24.62 12.19 27.37
CA CYS A 86 24.59 12.62 25.97
C CYS A 86 25.51 11.75 25.10
N ALA A 87 26.74 11.48 25.55
CA ALA A 87 27.67 10.62 24.81
C ALA A 87 27.13 9.18 24.65
N SER A 88 26.45 8.65 25.67
CA SER A 88 25.80 7.33 25.60
C SER A 88 24.65 7.33 24.57
N ILE A 89 23.81 8.36 24.59
CA ILE A 89 22.71 8.51 23.63
C ILE A 89 23.24 8.63 22.20
N ASP A 90 24.29 9.43 21.97
CA ASP A 90 24.92 9.56 20.65
C ASP A 90 25.47 8.22 20.13
N ALA A 91 26.07 7.42 21.02
CA ALA A 91 26.54 6.07 20.67
C ALA A 91 25.37 5.13 20.29
N GLN A 92 24.25 5.19 21.02
CA GLN A 92 23.05 4.42 20.71
C GLN A 92 22.44 4.85 19.37
N VAL A 93 22.34 6.15 19.11
CA VAL A 93 21.85 6.69 17.84
C VAL A 93 22.75 6.25 16.68
N ALA A 94 24.08 6.27 16.86
CA ALA A 94 25.01 5.79 15.86
C ALA A 94 24.83 4.29 15.57
N ALA A 95 24.59 3.47 16.60
CA ALA A 95 24.31 2.05 16.42
C ALA A 95 22.99 1.81 15.67
N LEU A 96 21.92 2.53 16.02
CA LEU A 96 20.62 2.44 15.34
C LEU A 96 20.72 2.86 13.87
N ARG A 97 21.47 3.94 13.56
CA ARG A 97 21.69 4.39 12.18
C ARG A 97 22.39 3.32 11.33
N LYS A 98 23.35 2.60 11.91
CA LYS A 98 24.02 1.48 11.21
C LYS A 98 23.07 0.34 10.88
N LEU A 99 22.07 0.07 11.73
CA LEU A 99 21.04 -0.94 11.48
C LEU A 99 19.98 -0.45 10.49
N GLN A 100 19.68 0.85 10.49
CA GLN A 100 18.66 1.43 9.62
C GLN A 100 19.09 1.47 8.14
N ALA A 101 20.37 1.70 7.86
CA ALA A 101 20.89 1.75 6.49
C ALA A 101 20.62 0.47 5.67
N PRO A 102 21.00 -0.75 6.11
CA PRO A 102 20.73 -1.96 5.35
C PRO A 102 19.23 -2.26 5.23
N LEU A 103 18.42 -1.91 6.24
CA LEU A 103 16.97 -2.05 6.17
C LEU A 103 16.35 -1.15 5.10
N ALA A 104 16.90 0.06 4.90
CA ALA A 104 16.44 0.95 3.85
C ALA A 104 16.77 0.39 2.45
N ASP A 105 17.96 -0.20 2.29
CA ASP A 105 18.38 -0.85 1.06
C ASP A 105 17.51 -2.08 0.74
N GLU A 106 17.28 -2.95 1.72
CA GLU A 106 16.38 -4.11 1.58
C GLU A 106 14.95 -3.69 1.20
N LEU A 107 14.46 -2.59 1.77
CA LEU A 107 13.14 -2.06 1.46
C LEU A 107 13.08 -1.56 0.00
N ALA A 108 14.12 -0.86 -0.45
CA ALA A 108 14.23 -0.42 -1.85
C ALA A 108 14.26 -1.60 -2.82
N GLU A 109 15.03 -2.65 -2.50
CA GLU A 109 15.07 -3.89 -3.28
C GLU A 109 13.69 -4.55 -3.36
N LYS A 110 13.01 -4.72 -2.22
CA LYS A 110 11.65 -5.31 -2.17
C LYS A 110 10.63 -4.49 -2.95
N ARG A 111 10.69 -3.16 -2.88
CA ARG A 111 9.83 -2.28 -3.71
C ARG A 111 10.11 -2.48 -5.19
N SER A 112 11.36 -2.57 -5.58
CA SER A 112 11.74 -2.82 -6.98
C SER A 112 11.24 -4.20 -7.47
N ALA A 113 11.30 -5.22 -6.61
CA ALA A 113 10.80 -6.55 -6.90
C ALA A 113 9.27 -6.57 -7.01
N SER A 114 8.56 -5.88 -6.11
CA SER A 114 7.10 -5.69 -6.19
C SER A 114 6.68 -5.05 -7.51
N ALA A 115 7.35 -3.96 -7.91
CA ALA A 115 7.07 -3.28 -9.17
C ALA A 115 7.33 -4.17 -10.40
N ARG A 116 8.33 -5.06 -10.35
CA ARG A 116 8.57 -6.05 -11.42
C ARG A 116 7.46 -7.09 -11.48
N LEU A 117 7.01 -7.58 -10.33
CA LEU A 117 5.90 -8.55 -10.25
C LEU A 117 4.59 -7.93 -10.72
N GLU A 118 4.29 -6.70 -10.35
CA GLU A 118 3.11 -5.96 -10.83
C GLU A 118 3.10 -5.83 -12.37
N LYS A 119 4.25 -5.47 -12.97
CA LYS A 119 4.40 -5.45 -14.43
C LYS A 119 4.22 -6.84 -15.06
N ALA A 120 4.77 -7.88 -14.44
CA ALA A 120 4.62 -9.25 -14.92
C ALA A 120 3.15 -9.70 -14.88
N ILE A 121 2.41 -9.35 -13.83
CA ILE A 121 0.98 -9.62 -13.70
C ILE A 121 0.18 -8.86 -14.77
N GLN A 122 0.48 -7.59 -15.00
CA GLN A 122 -0.16 -6.80 -16.06
C GLN A 122 0.05 -7.44 -17.44
N ASN A 123 1.30 -7.77 -17.79
CA ASN A 123 1.61 -8.44 -19.04
C ASN A 123 0.90 -9.81 -19.14
N GLY A 124 0.87 -10.58 -18.05
CA GLY A 124 0.15 -11.85 -17.98
C GLY A 124 -1.35 -11.68 -18.25
N ASN A 125 -1.97 -10.67 -17.65
CA ASN A 125 -3.38 -10.35 -17.87
C ASN A 125 -3.68 -9.94 -19.32
N GLU A 126 -2.79 -9.18 -19.95
CA GLU A 126 -2.91 -8.81 -21.37
C GLU A 126 -2.85 -10.04 -22.29
N VAL A 127 -1.89 -10.94 -22.04
CA VAL A 127 -1.75 -12.20 -22.80
C VAL A 127 -2.97 -13.10 -22.61
N ILE A 128 -3.49 -13.21 -21.37
CA ILE A 128 -4.71 -13.97 -21.10
C ILE A 128 -5.90 -13.33 -21.81
N GLY A 129 -6.04 -12.00 -21.76
CA GLY A 129 -7.09 -11.27 -22.46
C GLY A 129 -7.07 -11.53 -23.97
N GLY A 130 -5.89 -11.43 -24.58
CA GLY A 130 -5.69 -11.72 -26.01
C GLY A 130 -6.01 -13.17 -26.38
N SER A 131 -5.57 -14.14 -25.58
CA SER A 131 -5.83 -15.55 -25.83
C SER A 131 -7.31 -15.92 -25.69
N VAL A 132 -8.02 -15.35 -24.70
CA VAL A 132 -9.47 -15.52 -24.55
C VAL A 132 -10.23 -14.89 -25.71
N ALA A 133 -9.82 -13.70 -26.18
CA ALA A 133 -10.43 -13.07 -27.35
C ALA A 133 -10.26 -13.94 -28.62
N ALA A 134 -9.04 -14.41 -28.88
CA ALA A 134 -8.75 -15.29 -30.00
C ALA A 134 -9.54 -16.61 -29.92
N ALA A 135 -9.67 -17.20 -28.73
CA ALA A 135 -10.46 -18.41 -28.50
C ALA A 135 -11.95 -18.16 -28.78
N ARG A 136 -12.50 -17.01 -28.39
CA ARG A 136 -13.90 -16.63 -28.68
C ARG A 136 -14.13 -16.46 -30.18
N GLU A 137 -13.22 -15.81 -30.88
CA GLU A 137 -13.30 -15.66 -32.34
C GLU A 137 -13.20 -17.00 -33.07
N ALA A 138 -12.29 -17.87 -32.65
CA ALA A 138 -12.15 -19.22 -33.20
C ALA A 138 -13.42 -20.05 -32.97
N LEU A 139 -14.02 -19.95 -31.77
CA LEU A 139 -15.27 -20.63 -31.44
C LEU A 139 -16.43 -20.10 -32.29
N ALA A 140 -16.53 -18.79 -32.51
CA ALA A 140 -17.54 -18.20 -33.39
C ALA A 140 -17.38 -18.68 -34.84
N LYS A 141 -16.15 -18.72 -35.36
CA LYS A 141 -15.84 -19.27 -36.71
C LYS A 141 -16.20 -20.75 -36.81
N ALA A 142 -15.86 -21.55 -35.79
CA ALA A 142 -16.19 -22.96 -35.73
C ALA A 142 -17.71 -23.21 -35.72
N GLN A 143 -18.48 -22.41 -34.97
CA GLN A 143 -19.94 -22.49 -34.95
C GLN A 143 -20.56 -22.19 -36.32
N LEU A 144 -20.05 -21.17 -37.04
CA LEU A 144 -20.50 -20.86 -38.40
C LEU A 144 -20.17 -21.99 -39.37
N ALA A 145 -18.95 -22.53 -39.30
CA ALA A 145 -18.55 -23.68 -40.11
C ALA A 145 -19.46 -24.89 -39.83
N GLN A 146 -19.75 -25.20 -38.57
CA GLN A 146 -20.64 -26.29 -38.19
C GLN A 146 -22.07 -26.08 -38.72
N ARG A 147 -22.61 -24.86 -38.66
CA ARG A 147 -23.92 -24.54 -39.25
C ARG A 147 -23.91 -24.75 -40.76
N SER A 148 -22.84 -24.35 -41.46
CA SER A 148 -22.72 -24.54 -42.90
C SER A 148 -22.70 -26.04 -43.27
N VAL A 149 -21.93 -26.85 -42.54
CA VAL A 149 -21.87 -28.31 -42.74
C VAL A 149 -23.23 -28.96 -42.49
N ASN A 150 -23.90 -28.60 -41.40
CA ASN A 150 -25.24 -29.10 -41.10
C ASN A 150 -26.26 -28.73 -42.19
N SER A 151 -26.18 -27.52 -42.73
CA SER A 151 -27.06 -27.08 -43.82
C SER A 151 -26.81 -27.86 -45.11
N SER A 152 -25.53 -28.07 -45.48
CA SER A 152 -25.18 -28.86 -46.67
C SER A 152 -25.55 -30.33 -46.51
N PHE A 153 -25.38 -30.88 -45.30
CA PHE A 153 -25.77 -32.26 -44.99
C PHE A 153 -27.29 -32.43 -45.10
N ALA A 154 -28.06 -31.52 -44.49
CA ALA A 154 -29.53 -31.55 -44.58
C ALA A 154 -30.03 -31.38 -46.03
N ALA A 155 -29.40 -30.50 -46.82
CA ALA A 155 -29.72 -30.34 -48.23
C ALA A 155 -29.40 -31.61 -49.04
N GLY A 156 -28.23 -32.22 -48.80
CA GLY A 156 -27.85 -33.50 -49.42
C GLY A 156 -28.80 -34.64 -49.06
N MET A 157 -29.23 -34.73 -47.80
CA MET A 157 -30.22 -35.72 -47.37
C MET A 157 -31.58 -35.53 -48.05
N LYS A 158 -32.04 -34.29 -48.22
CA LYS A 158 -33.28 -33.97 -48.95
C LYS A 158 -33.17 -34.29 -50.45
N LEU A 159 -32.03 -34.02 -51.06
CA LEU A 159 -31.78 -34.41 -52.46
C LEU A 159 -31.82 -35.93 -52.60
N ASN A 160 -31.11 -36.65 -51.72
CA ASN A 160 -31.08 -38.11 -51.71
C ASN A 160 -32.48 -38.71 -51.51
N SER A 161 -33.29 -38.18 -50.57
CA SER A 161 -34.67 -38.64 -50.37
C SER A 161 -35.56 -38.39 -51.59
N ASN A 162 -35.32 -37.29 -52.30
CA ASN A 162 -36.02 -36.94 -53.54
C ASN A 162 -35.49 -37.69 -54.77
N GLY A 163 -34.48 -38.56 -54.61
CA GLY A 163 -33.94 -39.38 -55.69
C GLY A 163 -32.81 -38.74 -56.49
N PHE A 164 -32.16 -37.70 -55.96
CA PHE A 164 -31.02 -37.01 -56.59
C PHE A 164 -29.77 -37.13 -55.71
N ASP A 165 -28.59 -37.21 -56.33
CA ASP A 165 -27.30 -37.17 -55.64
C ASP A 165 -27.03 -35.76 -55.05
N GLY A 166 -25.98 -35.65 -54.23
CA GLY A 166 -25.54 -34.38 -53.65
C GLY A 166 -25.10 -33.31 -54.66
N LYS A 167 -25.10 -33.59 -55.97
CA LYS A 167 -24.82 -32.66 -57.08
C LYS A 167 -26.07 -32.39 -57.94
N GLY A 168 -27.25 -32.88 -57.53
CA GLY A 168 -28.52 -32.69 -58.23
C GLY A 168 -28.72 -33.59 -59.45
N ARG A 169 -27.87 -34.60 -59.67
CA ARG A 169 -28.07 -35.61 -60.71
C ARG A 169 -28.99 -36.71 -60.17
N PRO A 170 -29.90 -37.26 -60.97
CA PRO A 170 -30.75 -38.33 -60.49
C PRO A 170 -29.93 -39.57 -60.10
N LEU A 171 -30.31 -40.23 -59.01
CA LEU A 171 -29.69 -41.47 -58.56
C LEU A 171 -29.92 -42.59 -59.60
N PRO A 172 -29.00 -43.57 -59.71
CA PRO A 172 -29.12 -44.69 -60.64
C PRO A 172 -30.48 -45.39 -60.46
N GLY A 173 -31.23 -45.55 -61.56
CA GLY A 173 -32.59 -46.14 -61.53
C GLY A 173 -33.74 -45.17 -61.20
N ARG A 174 -33.46 -43.88 -60.93
CA ARG A 174 -34.45 -42.78 -60.77
C ARG A 174 -34.23 -41.63 -61.75
N GLU A 175 -33.57 -41.93 -62.87
CA GLU A 175 -33.14 -40.98 -63.92
C GLU A 175 -34.30 -40.25 -64.60
N VAL A 176 -35.48 -40.86 -64.60
CA VAL A 176 -36.69 -40.33 -65.20
C VAL A 176 -37.61 -39.83 -64.08
N ASN A 177 -37.83 -38.51 -64.01
CA ASN A 177 -38.79 -37.92 -63.07
C ASN A 177 -40.20 -38.49 -63.35
N LEU A 178 -40.65 -39.46 -62.53
CA LEU A 178 -41.94 -40.14 -62.72
C LEU A 178 -43.13 -39.17 -62.76
N ARG A 179 -43.04 -38.01 -62.10
CA ARG A 179 -44.05 -36.95 -62.13
C ARG A 179 -44.03 -36.05 -63.37
N LYS A 180 -42.88 -35.96 -64.07
CA LYS A 180 -42.71 -35.10 -65.25
C LYS A 180 -42.56 -35.90 -66.55
N ASN A 181 -42.53 -37.22 -66.48
CA ASN A 181 -42.50 -38.08 -67.65
C ASN A 181 -43.89 -38.09 -68.30
N PRO A 182 -44.08 -37.51 -69.50
CA PRO A 182 -45.38 -37.47 -70.17
C PRO A 182 -45.92 -38.87 -70.49
N ASN A 183 -45.05 -39.90 -70.54
CA ASN A 183 -45.43 -41.29 -70.81
C ASN A 183 -45.32 -42.21 -69.58
N GLY A 184 -45.06 -41.64 -68.40
CA GLY A 184 -44.87 -42.39 -67.16
C GLY A 184 -46.18 -42.85 -66.51
N PRO A 185 -46.13 -43.83 -65.57
CA PRO A 185 -47.32 -44.37 -64.92
C PRO A 185 -48.18 -43.33 -64.20
N ALA A 186 -47.57 -42.24 -63.72
CA ALA A 186 -48.26 -41.16 -63.01
C ALA A 186 -48.92 -40.11 -63.93
N ALA A 187 -48.60 -40.11 -65.23
CA ALA A 187 -49.19 -39.21 -66.24
C ALA A 187 -50.30 -39.88 -67.06
N ARG A 188 -50.40 -41.22 -66.99
CA ARG A 188 -51.44 -42.01 -67.67
C ARG A 188 -52.81 -41.79 -67.01
N LYS A 189 -53.84 -41.52 -67.82
CA LYS A 189 -55.20 -41.36 -67.30
C LYS A 189 -55.77 -42.74 -66.90
N PRO A 190 -56.75 -42.84 -65.99
CA PRO A 190 -57.28 -44.11 -65.49
C PRO A 190 -57.83 -45.10 -66.55
N GLY A 191 -57.90 -44.74 -67.84
CA GLY A 191 -58.30 -45.61 -68.95
C GLY A 191 -57.16 -46.07 -69.87
N ASP A 192 -55.94 -45.53 -69.75
CA ASP A 192 -54.82 -45.90 -70.65
C ASP A 192 -54.27 -47.30 -70.35
N MET A 193 -54.41 -47.79 -69.12
CA MET A 193 -53.94 -49.11 -68.68
C MET A 193 -54.81 -50.27 -69.23
N LEU A 194 -56.01 -49.97 -69.74
CA LEU A 194 -56.94 -50.99 -70.25
C LEU A 194 -56.56 -51.51 -71.64
N ARG A 195 -55.79 -50.75 -72.43
CA ARG A 195 -55.37 -51.13 -73.78
C ARG A 195 -54.28 -52.20 -73.79
N ASP A 196 -53.50 -52.29 -72.71
CA ASP A 196 -52.39 -53.24 -72.58
C ASP A 196 -52.87 -54.62 -72.06
N VAL A 197 -54.14 -54.74 -71.65
CA VAL A 197 -54.72 -55.97 -71.04
C VAL A 197 -55.58 -56.78 -72.02
N GLN A 198 -55.91 -56.24 -73.21
CA GLN A 198 -56.64 -57.03 -74.21
C GLN A 198 -55.66 -57.84 -75.07
N PRO A 199 -55.71 -59.18 -75.05
CA PRO A 199 -54.95 -59.99 -75.98
C PRO A 199 -55.52 -59.80 -77.40
N LYS A 200 -54.64 -59.74 -78.40
CA LYS A 200 -55.02 -59.85 -79.81
C LYS A 200 -55.49 -61.27 -80.13
#